data_AF-A0A1B2RCC9-F1
#
_entry.id   AF-A0A1B2RCC9-F1
#
_cell.length_a   1.000
_cell.length_b   1.000
_cell.length_c   1.000
_cell.angle_alpha   90.00
_cell.angle_beta   90.00
_cell.angle_gamma   90.00
#
_symmetry.space_group_name_H-M   'P 1'
#
loop_
_entity.id
_entity.type
_entity.pdbx_description
1 polymer ?
#
loop_
_entity_poly.entity_id
_entity_poly.type
_entity_poly.pdbx_seq_one_letter_code
_entity_poly.pdbx_strand_id
1 'polypeptide(L)'
;MKKLFISFCFMIPVVSFAQQPKWELVNAFVQSKEELVKVYLDKNSVKTNDNDVRSFDMKMIYPNSKHNFQANFTVMCSRGYYLEDKYLGKPNSPKEWAYIFTRNTVMGDIKLTPSLAFHAVCADRLWKNNDVNTIEFQNKAAGSL
;
A
#
# COMPACT_ATOMS: atom_id res chain seq x y z
N MET A 1 1.58 -40.47 -53.83
CA MET A 1 2.75 -39.65 -53.39
C MET A 1 2.23 -38.41 -52.67
N LYS A 2 2.67 -38.19 -51.40
CA LYS A 2 3.02 -36.89 -50.77
C LYS A 2 1.96 -35.76 -50.79
N LYS A 3 1.55 -35.09 -49.72
CA LYS A 3 2.01 -34.91 -48.32
C LYS A 3 0.79 -34.39 -47.52
N LEU A 4 0.54 -34.94 -46.33
CA LEU A 4 -0.37 -34.35 -45.35
C LEU A 4 0.43 -33.28 -44.60
N PHE A 5 0.10 -31.99 -44.75
CA PHE A 5 0.64 -30.94 -43.90
C PHE A 5 -0.21 -30.85 -42.64
N ILE A 6 0.28 -31.47 -41.57
CA ILE A 6 -0.27 -31.32 -40.22
C ILE A 6 0.16 -29.92 -39.75
N SER A 7 -0.80 -28.99 -39.76
CA SER A 7 -0.65 -27.68 -39.13
C SER A 7 -0.64 -27.90 -37.62
N PHE A 8 0.55 -27.92 -37.03
CA PHE A 8 0.75 -27.95 -35.60
C PHE A 8 0.22 -26.64 -35.02
N CYS A 9 -0.96 -26.69 -34.38
CA CYS A 9 -1.40 -25.63 -33.49
C CYS A 9 -0.35 -25.49 -32.39
N PHE A 10 0.46 -24.45 -32.48
CA PHE A 10 1.25 -23.92 -31.38
C PHE A 10 0.30 -23.46 -30.28
N MET A 11 -0.16 -24.41 -29.46
CA MET A 11 -0.61 -24.14 -28.10
C MET A 11 0.64 -23.75 -27.31
N ILE A 12 1.12 -22.52 -27.51
CA ILE A 12 2.00 -21.91 -26.52
C ILE A 12 1.08 -21.65 -25.33
N PRO A 13 1.27 -22.33 -24.19
CA PRO A 13 0.62 -21.87 -22.99
C PRO A 13 1.25 -20.52 -22.70
N VAL A 14 0.50 -19.44 -22.96
CA VAL A 14 0.79 -18.15 -22.38
C VAL A 14 0.49 -18.32 -20.89
N VAL A 15 1.42 -18.97 -20.19
CA VAL A 15 1.52 -18.85 -18.74
C VAL A 15 1.94 -17.41 -18.54
N SER A 16 0.94 -16.53 -18.49
CA SER A 16 1.08 -15.26 -17.80
C SER A 16 1.44 -15.65 -16.38
N PHE A 17 2.74 -15.69 -16.08
CA PHE A 17 3.24 -15.78 -14.72
C PHE A 17 2.86 -14.45 -14.07
N ALA A 18 1.59 -14.30 -13.69
CA ALA A 18 1.20 -13.31 -12.71
C ALA A 18 2.10 -13.59 -11.51
N GLN A 19 3.02 -12.66 -11.26
CA GLN A 19 4.03 -12.80 -10.23
C GLN A 19 3.29 -13.02 -8.91
N GLN A 20 3.49 -14.19 -8.30
CA GLN A 20 2.74 -14.58 -7.10
C GLN A 20 2.98 -13.56 -5.98
N PRO A 21 1.97 -13.24 -5.16
CA PRO A 21 2.15 -12.31 -4.03
C PRO A 21 3.29 -12.73 -3.12
N LYS A 22 4.16 -11.79 -2.75
CA LYS A 22 5.24 -11.99 -1.78
C LYS A 22 4.93 -11.18 -0.52
N TRP A 23 4.15 -11.78 0.37
CA TRP A 23 3.75 -11.16 1.63
C TRP A 23 4.91 -11.12 2.64
N GLU A 24 5.33 -9.92 3.01
CA GLU A 24 6.34 -9.67 4.04
C GLU A 24 5.73 -8.91 5.22
N LEU A 25 6.05 -9.32 6.45
CA LEU A 25 5.63 -8.63 7.66
C LEU A 25 6.35 -7.28 7.73
N VAL A 26 5.61 -6.17 7.74
CA VAL A 26 6.18 -4.81 7.78
C VAL A 26 5.81 -4.04 9.05
N ASN A 27 4.77 -4.47 9.76
CA ASN A 27 4.36 -3.86 11.01
C ASN A 27 3.60 -4.86 11.88
N ALA A 28 3.61 -4.64 13.19
CA ALA A 28 2.75 -5.34 14.13
C ALA A 28 2.43 -4.42 15.31
N PHE A 29 1.18 -4.45 15.79
CA PHE A 29 0.77 -3.64 16.93
C PHE A 29 -0.35 -4.33 17.71
N VAL A 30 -0.46 -3.97 18.99
CA VAL A 30 -1.46 -4.50 19.92
C VAL A 30 -2.70 -3.62 19.82
N GLN A 31 -3.84 -4.19 19.42
CA GLN A 31 -5.12 -3.46 19.35
C GLN A 31 -5.90 -3.54 20.67
N SER A 32 -5.82 -4.67 21.36
CA SER A 32 -6.41 -4.92 22.68
C SER A 32 -5.47 -5.85 23.46
N LYS A 33 -5.70 -6.05 24.77
CA LYS A 33 -4.77 -6.76 25.68
C LYS A 33 -4.24 -8.11 25.17
N GLU A 34 -4.91 -8.74 24.20
CA GLU A 34 -4.56 -10.05 23.67
C GLU A 34 -4.53 -10.12 22.13
N GLU A 35 -4.71 -9.01 21.40
CA GLU A 35 -4.82 -9.01 19.94
C GLU A 35 -3.64 -8.31 19.26
N LEU A 36 -2.68 -9.12 18.81
CA LEU A 36 -1.57 -8.66 17.97
C LEU A 36 -1.99 -8.61 16.49
N VAL A 37 -2.26 -7.41 15.99
CA VAL A 37 -2.54 -7.17 14.57
C VAL A 37 -1.24 -7.20 13.79
N LYS A 38 -1.18 -8.01 12.72
CA LYS A 38 -0.03 -8.13 11.84
C LYS A 38 -0.31 -7.49 10.50
N VAL A 39 0.63 -6.70 10.01
CA VAL A 39 0.53 -5.98 8.74
C VAL A 39 1.51 -6.56 7.76
N TYR A 40 1.00 -7.06 6.64
CA TYR A 40 1.79 -7.64 5.57
C TYR A 40 1.70 -6.77 4.32
N LEU A 41 2.84 -6.52 3.70
CA LEU A 41 2.98 -5.86 2.40
C LEU A 41 3.26 -6.93 1.36
N ASP A 42 2.54 -6.90 0.23
CA ASP A 42 2.97 -7.68 -0.94
C ASP A 42 4.08 -6.93 -1.67
N LYS A 43 5.33 -7.39 -1.51
CA LYS A 43 6.48 -6.76 -2.16
C LYS A 43 6.41 -6.77 -3.68
N ASN A 44 5.78 -7.78 -4.27
CA ASN A 44 5.66 -7.87 -5.73
C ASN A 44 4.58 -6.93 -6.28
N SER A 45 3.66 -6.47 -5.43
CA SER A 45 2.63 -5.49 -5.80
C SER A 45 3.15 -4.05 -5.88
N VAL A 46 4.35 -3.77 -5.34
CA VAL A 46 4.89 -2.40 -5.25
C VAL A 46 5.23 -1.89 -6.66
N LYS A 47 4.42 -0.96 -7.15
CA LYS A 47 4.63 -0.26 -8.43
C LYS A 47 5.10 1.15 -8.18
N THR A 48 6.13 1.56 -8.90
CA THR A 48 6.64 2.93 -8.88
C THR A 48 6.05 3.70 -10.06
N ASN A 49 5.51 4.87 -9.77
CA ASN A 49 5.10 5.86 -10.78
C ASN A 49 5.88 7.16 -10.56
N ASP A 50 6.32 7.80 -11.63
CA ASP A 50 7.06 9.06 -11.64
C ASP A 50 8.24 9.13 -10.64
N ASN A 51 8.90 7.98 -10.40
CA ASN A 51 9.97 7.79 -9.41
C ASN A 51 9.64 8.10 -7.95
N ASP A 52 8.49 8.70 -7.64
CA ASP A 52 8.13 9.18 -6.30
C ASP A 52 6.86 8.55 -5.74
N VAL A 53 5.88 8.29 -6.61
CA VAL A 53 4.61 7.70 -6.22
C VAL A 53 4.75 6.17 -6.16
N ARG A 54 4.15 5.55 -5.16
CA ARG A 54 4.16 4.09 -4.98
C ARG A 54 2.73 3.58 -4.78
N SER A 55 2.35 2.57 -5.55
CA SER A 55 1.10 1.83 -5.31
C SER A 55 1.44 0.43 -4.81
N PHE A 56 0.72 -0.07 -3.81
CA PHE A 56 1.02 -1.35 -3.17
C PHE A 56 -0.20 -1.96 -2.51
N ASP A 57 -0.20 -3.29 -2.43
CA ASP A 57 -1.20 -4.06 -1.70
C ASP A 57 -0.73 -4.37 -0.29
N MET A 58 -1.61 -4.17 0.66
CA MET A 58 -1.38 -4.46 2.06
C MET A 58 -2.55 -5.25 2.62
N LYS A 59 -2.24 -6.18 3.53
CA LYS A 59 -3.26 -6.84 4.34
C LYS A 59 -2.95 -6.74 5.83
N MET A 60 -4.00 -6.60 6.61
CA MET A 60 -3.96 -6.63 8.07
C MET A 60 -4.67 -7.89 8.54
N ILE A 61 -3.96 -8.69 9.33
CA ILE A 61 -4.45 -9.94 9.89
C ILE A 61 -4.74 -9.73 11.36
N TYR A 62 -5.98 -10.01 11.74
CA TYR A 62 -6.47 -9.91 13.11
C TYR A 62 -6.62 -11.32 13.68
N PRO A 63 -5.85 -11.69 14.71
CA PRO A 63 -5.70 -13.09 15.13
C PRO A 63 -7.00 -13.79 15.52
N ASN A 64 -7.98 -13.04 16.05
CA ASN A 64 -9.26 -13.58 16.55
C ASN A 64 -10.49 -13.06 15.80
N SER A 65 -10.30 -12.39 14.67
CA SER A 65 -11.38 -11.76 13.90
C SER A 65 -11.50 -12.37 12.52
N LYS A 66 -12.74 -12.55 12.05
CA LYS A 66 -13.01 -12.91 10.64
C LYS A 66 -12.73 -11.73 9.69
N HIS A 67 -12.49 -10.54 10.22
CA HIS A 67 -12.28 -9.33 9.46
C HIS A 67 -10.80 -9.12 9.17
N ASN A 68 -10.26 -9.89 8.22
CA ASN A 68 -9.00 -9.51 7.60
C ASN A 68 -9.26 -8.35 6.63
N PHE A 69 -8.42 -7.34 6.69
CA PHE A 69 -8.49 -6.20 5.77
C PHE A 69 -7.43 -6.38 4.70
N GLN A 70 -7.78 -6.20 3.43
CA GLN A 70 -6.84 -6.14 2.33
C GLN A 70 -7.25 -5.00 1.40
N ALA A 71 -6.29 -4.14 1.06
CA ALA A 71 -6.53 -3.01 0.17
C ALA A 71 -5.26 -2.62 -0.59
N ASN A 72 -5.47 -1.93 -1.71
CA ASN A 72 -4.44 -1.23 -2.46
C ASN A 72 -4.34 0.22 -1.97
N PHE A 73 -3.12 0.69 -1.76
CA PHE A 73 -2.83 2.06 -1.37
C PHE A 73 -1.91 2.70 -2.40
N THR A 74 -2.03 4.02 -2.56
CA THR A 74 -1.10 4.82 -3.34
C THR A 74 -0.57 5.95 -2.47
N VAL A 75 0.75 6.12 -2.44
CA VAL A 75 1.46 7.10 -1.61
C VAL A 75 2.46 7.92 -2.42
N MET A 76 2.69 9.16 -2.03
CA MET A 76 3.74 10.02 -2.54
C MET A 76 4.87 10.06 -1.50
N CYS A 77 6.01 9.47 -1.84
CA CYS A 77 7.10 9.27 -0.88
C CYS A 77 7.77 10.58 -0.45
N SER A 78 7.96 11.52 -1.37
CA SER A 78 8.64 12.79 -1.11
C SER A 78 7.95 13.66 -0.06
N ARG A 79 6.61 13.71 -0.09
CA ARG A 79 5.81 14.61 0.75
C ARG A 79 5.10 13.89 1.89
N GLY A 80 5.11 12.55 1.90
CA GLY A 80 4.39 11.77 2.89
C GLY A 80 2.88 11.85 2.75
N TYR A 81 2.38 11.77 1.51
CA TYR A 81 0.94 11.81 1.22
C TYR A 81 0.41 10.44 0.79
N TYR A 82 -0.90 10.21 0.95
CA TYR A 82 -1.61 9.08 0.39
C TYR A 82 -2.82 9.54 -0.42
N LEU A 83 -3.19 8.75 -1.42
CA LEU A 83 -4.33 9.02 -2.27
C LEU A 83 -5.58 8.40 -1.65
N GLU A 84 -6.60 9.22 -1.36
CA GLU A 84 -7.85 8.77 -0.76
C GLU A 84 -9.09 9.25 -1.50
N ASP A 85 -10.25 8.68 -1.16
CA ASP A 85 -11.53 9.20 -1.63
C ASP A 85 -11.87 10.49 -0.89
N LYS A 86 -12.02 11.58 -1.64
CA LYS A 86 -12.42 12.90 -1.10
C LYS A 86 -13.68 12.85 -0.22
N TYR A 87 -14.62 11.98 -0.56
CA TYR A 87 -15.81 11.70 0.21
C TYR A 87 -15.81 10.24 0.67
N LEU A 88 -15.34 10.02 1.90
CA LEU A 88 -15.28 8.69 2.52
C LEU A 88 -16.63 7.96 2.41
N GLY A 89 -16.58 6.68 1.99
CA GLY A 89 -17.75 5.84 1.86
C GLY A 89 -18.63 6.09 0.63
N LYS A 90 -18.23 7.00 -0.28
CA LYS A 90 -18.93 7.20 -1.56
C LYS A 90 -18.23 6.46 -2.70
N PRO A 91 -18.91 5.50 -3.37
CA PRO A 91 -18.38 4.93 -4.60
C PRO A 91 -18.14 6.04 -5.63
N ASN A 92 -17.05 5.95 -6.37
CA ASN A 92 -16.66 6.92 -7.42
C ASN A 92 -16.40 8.35 -6.92
N SER A 93 -16.07 8.53 -5.63
CA SER A 93 -15.56 9.83 -5.17
C SER A 93 -14.31 10.22 -5.99
N PRO A 94 -14.16 11.51 -6.35
CA PRO A 94 -12.87 12.02 -6.79
C PRO A 94 -11.80 11.64 -5.78
N LYS A 95 -10.62 11.28 -6.28
CA LYS A 95 -9.45 11.03 -5.46
C LYS A 95 -8.74 12.34 -5.12
N GLU A 96 -8.20 12.44 -3.92
CA GLU A 96 -7.35 13.56 -3.50
C GLU A 96 -6.17 13.10 -2.67
N TRP A 97 -5.14 13.94 -2.61
CA TRP A 97 -3.96 13.69 -1.78
C TRP A 97 -4.19 14.19 -0.36
N ALA A 98 -3.92 13.32 0.60
CA ALA A 98 -4.03 13.61 2.02
C ALA A 98 -2.74 13.26 2.77
N TYR A 99 -2.53 13.91 3.91
CA TYR A 99 -1.32 13.74 4.72
C TYR A 99 -1.32 12.37 5.42
N ILE A 100 -0.25 11.59 5.25
CA ILE A 100 -0.05 10.36 6.04
C ILE A 100 0.28 10.73 7.48
N PHE A 101 1.09 11.77 7.66
CA PHE A 101 1.57 12.19 8.97
C PHE A 101 0.77 13.40 9.46
N THR A 102 -0.16 13.13 10.36
CA THR A 102 -0.88 14.14 11.14
C THR A 102 -0.36 14.16 12.57
N ARG A 103 -0.66 15.23 13.32
CA ARG A 103 -0.38 15.29 14.77
C ARG A 103 -0.86 14.03 15.51
N ASN A 104 -2.01 13.48 15.14
CA ASN A 104 -2.57 12.26 15.76
C ASN A 104 -1.83 10.98 15.35
N THR A 105 -1.23 10.93 14.16
CA THR A 105 -0.42 9.76 13.74
C THR A 105 0.99 9.77 14.33
N VAL A 106 1.52 10.95 14.65
CA VAL A 106 2.88 11.11 15.22
C VAL A 106 2.84 11.03 16.74
N MET A 107 1.85 11.67 17.38
CA MET A 107 1.74 11.79 18.83
C MET A 107 0.61 10.95 19.45
N GLY A 108 -0.24 10.33 18.64
CA GLY A 108 -1.36 9.51 19.10
C GLY A 108 -1.28 8.07 18.61
N ASP A 109 -2.20 7.23 19.10
CA ASP A 109 -2.28 5.80 18.77
C ASP A 109 -2.96 5.51 17.41
N ILE A 110 -3.38 6.56 16.69
CA ILE A 110 -4.11 6.42 15.43
C ILE A 110 -3.11 6.35 14.29
N LYS A 111 -2.80 5.15 13.81
CA LYS A 111 -2.04 4.97 12.56
C LYS A 111 -3.01 4.93 11.39
N LEU A 112 -2.90 5.89 10.47
CA LEU A 112 -3.58 5.77 9.17
C LEU A 112 -3.07 4.51 8.49
N THR A 113 -3.95 3.66 7.98
CA THR A 113 -3.61 2.36 7.40
C THR A 113 -2.41 2.39 6.43
N PRO A 114 -2.30 3.32 5.46
CA PRO A 114 -1.12 3.38 4.59
C PRO A 114 0.19 3.75 5.31
N SER A 115 0.15 4.45 6.45
CA SER A 115 1.35 4.79 7.26
C SER A 115 2.09 3.53 7.75
N LEU A 116 1.37 2.41 7.90
CA LEU A 116 1.90 1.17 8.46
C LEU A 116 2.96 0.52 7.56
N ALA A 117 2.89 0.77 6.26
CA ALA A 117 3.82 0.24 5.25
C ALA A 117 4.65 1.34 4.57
N PHE A 118 4.41 2.63 4.86
CA PHE A 118 5.04 3.77 4.18
C PHE A 118 6.57 3.67 4.16
N HIS A 119 7.21 3.50 5.32
CA HIS A 119 8.68 3.38 5.38
C HIS A 119 9.21 2.17 4.61
N ALA A 120 8.47 1.07 4.56
CA ALA A 120 8.87 -0.15 3.86
C ALA A 120 8.76 -0.03 2.32
N VAL A 121 7.91 0.87 1.83
CA VAL A 121 7.65 1.11 0.41
C VAL A 121 8.45 2.30 -0.13
N CYS A 122 8.75 3.29 0.72
CA CYS A 122 9.45 4.53 0.37
C CYS A 122 10.91 4.59 0.86
N ALA A 123 11.47 3.49 1.38
CA ALA A 123 12.81 3.48 1.97
C ALA A 123 13.90 4.03 1.04
N ASP A 124 13.81 3.74 -0.25
CA ASP A 124 14.75 4.26 -1.26
C ASP A 124 14.69 5.80 -1.34
N ARG A 125 13.49 6.39 -1.39
CA ARG A 125 13.31 7.84 -1.49
C ARG A 125 13.73 8.54 -0.20
N LEU A 126 13.26 8.04 0.95
CA LEU A 126 13.53 8.64 2.25
C LEU A 126 15.04 8.71 2.55
N TRP A 127 15.76 7.62 2.29
CA TRP A 127 17.16 7.50 2.70
C TRP A 127 18.16 7.80 1.60
N LYS A 128 17.91 7.40 0.35
CA LYS A 128 18.86 7.64 -0.76
C LYS A 128 18.76 9.06 -1.29
N ASN A 129 17.56 9.65 -1.26
CA ASN A 129 17.33 11.00 -1.79
C ASN A 129 17.20 12.05 -0.68
N ASN A 130 17.32 11.65 0.59
CA ASN A 130 17.19 12.51 1.76
C ASN A 130 15.82 13.24 1.86
N ASP A 131 14.78 12.64 1.30
CA ASP A 131 13.41 13.17 1.29
C ASP A 131 12.75 13.12 2.68
N VAL A 132 13.43 12.58 3.70
CA VAL A 132 12.92 12.61 5.09
C VAL A 132 12.61 14.03 5.57
N ASN A 133 13.35 15.03 5.07
CA ASN A 133 13.17 16.44 5.44
C ASN A 133 12.09 17.15 4.61
N THR A 134 11.56 16.50 3.56
CA THR A 134 10.50 17.06 2.72
C THR A 134 9.12 16.51 3.08
N ILE A 135 9.06 15.60 4.05
CA ILE A 135 7.80 15.09 4.59
C ILE A 135 7.00 16.22 5.20
N GLU A 136 5.76 16.34 4.73
CA GLU A 136 4.85 17.35 5.21
C GLU A 136 3.91 16.78 6.26
N PHE A 137 3.57 17.64 7.23
CA PHE A 137 2.80 17.25 8.39
C PHE A 137 1.54 18.09 8.51
N GLN A 138 0.40 17.44 8.68
CA GLN A 138 -0.85 18.16 8.98
C GLN A 138 -0.90 18.55 10.46
N ASN A 139 -0.76 19.85 10.73
CA ASN A 139 -0.77 20.42 12.07
C ASN A 139 -2.11 21.07 12.46
N LYS A 140 -3.22 20.68 11.83
CA LYS A 140 -4.54 21.18 12.25
C LYS A 140 -4.83 20.71 13.68
N ALA A 141 -5.29 21.62 14.53
CA ALA A 141 -5.71 21.29 15.89
C ALA A 141 -6.90 20.32 15.85
N ALA A 142 -6.96 19.38 16.80
CA ALA A 142 -8.14 18.53 16.95
C ALA A 142 -9.38 19.43 17.14
N GLY A 143 -10.37 19.30 16.25
CA GLY A 143 -11.67 19.97 16.38
C GLY A 143 -11.95 21.17 15.45
N SER A 144 -11.05 21.54 14.54
CA SER A 144 -11.37 22.54 13.50
C SER A 144 -11.85 21.85 12.21
N LEU A 145 -13.17 21.67 12.09
CA LEU A 145 -13.85 21.53 10.80
C LEU A 145 -14.00 22.92 10.15
#